data_AF-A0A6A3JAC7-F1
#
_entry.id   AF-A0A6A3JAC7-F1
#
_cell.length_a   1.000
_cell.length_b   1.000
_cell.length_c   1.000
_cell.angle_alpha   90.00
_cell.angle_beta   90.00
_cell.angle_gamma   90.00
#
_symmetry.space_group_name_H-M   'P 1'
#
loop_
_entity.id
_entity.type
_entity.pdbx_description
1 polymer ?
#
loop_
_entity_poly.entity_id
_entity_poly.type
_entity_poly.pdbx_seq_one_letter_code
_entity_poly.pdbx_strand_id
1 'polypeptide(L)'
;MRSMVDTDTVQQFVDAVATTELRPLSSEPHNGRMYSYGGILPDSGEPAVLELPRGVHWLNDTSSAESPSRLYVRPAYQVLLLLAMAFVDHTEVPHHRVVITGSSGTGKTSFLSWMLRHLRRLDKPPVIVLDMAGFFGRIASDGGVTAGTRGSSFQQELATASRSTVYLCDTTWTEDIEYSGPDIRARTIVVSPPMHTVMSTSPTDTMRTLVLVMPLWTMAELETCRSTCYARSVSQETLLELYQLWGGVVRLTLGTPKQEARHEFVRSLEALPFASVIRIIRNDGLVRMHEFDADLEITIGARLIHIHVDSDSTFQFSGAAVCSSLACSLLIGSSSEQLENANELVSPSGCLVVPRNMEVFYQQVQQVLFDRDSATP
;
A
#
# COMPACT_ATOMS: atom_id res chain seq x y z
N MET A 1 -4.72 -12.22 16.16
CA MET A 1 -3.40 -12.85 15.98
C MET A 1 -3.28 -13.21 14.50
N ARG A 2 -2.47 -12.49 13.72
CA ARG A 2 -2.35 -12.77 12.28
C ARG A 2 -1.56 -14.09 12.10
N SER A 3 -2.05 -15.01 11.28
CA SER A 3 -1.36 -16.27 10.97
C SER A 3 0.00 -15.96 10.33
N MET A 4 1.08 -16.50 10.87
CA MET A 4 2.39 -16.47 10.21
C MET A 4 2.37 -17.47 9.06
N VAL A 5 2.99 -17.11 7.94
CA VAL A 5 3.14 -18.02 6.80
C VAL A 5 4.28 -19.00 7.09
N ASP A 6 4.04 -20.30 6.90
CA ASP A 6 5.07 -21.33 7.07
C ASP A 6 6.01 -21.46 5.87
N THR A 7 7.13 -22.16 6.07
CA THR A 7 8.18 -22.34 5.05
C THR A 7 7.65 -23.03 3.79
N ASP A 8 6.78 -24.03 3.94
CA ASP A 8 6.25 -24.81 2.82
C ASP A 8 5.35 -23.95 1.93
N THR A 9 4.53 -23.10 2.55
CA THR A 9 3.69 -22.11 1.85
C THR A 9 4.55 -21.10 1.09
N VAL A 10 5.64 -20.61 1.70
CA VAL A 10 6.59 -19.72 1.01
C VAL A 10 7.30 -20.43 -0.14
N GLN A 11 7.71 -21.70 0.03
CA GLN A 11 8.32 -22.49 -1.05
C GLN A 11 7.37 -22.65 -2.24
N GLN A 12 6.12 -23.07 -1.99
CA GLN A 12 5.09 -23.19 -3.02
C GLN A 12 4.84 -21.86 -3.74
N PHE A 13 4.80 -20.76 -2.99
CA PHE A 13 4.67 -19.43 -3.55
C PHE A 13 5.85 -19.05 -4.45
N VAL A 14 7.09 -19.27 -3.99
CA VAL A 14 8.33 -18.98 -4.74
C VAL A 14 8.37 -19.76 -6.05
N ASP A 15 8.04 -21.05 -6.02
CA ASP A 15 8.01 -21.91 -7.20
C ASP A 15 6.93 -21.47 -8.20
N ALA A 16 5.75 -21.10 -7.68
CA ALA A 16 4.65 -20.62 -8.48
C ALA A 16 4.97 -19.28 -9.17
N VAL A 17 5.48 -18.28 -8.44
CA VAL A 17 5.76 -16.97 -9.05
C VAL A 17 6.89 -17.01 -10.07
N ALA A 18 7.85 -17.92 -9.91
CA ALA A 18 8.94 -18.11 -10.88
C ALA A 18 8.41 -18.58 -12.24
N THR A 19 7.34 -19.37 -12.26
CA THR A 19 6.78 -19.98 -13.49
C THR A 19 5.52 -19.29 -14.01
N THR A 20 4.85 -18.47 -13.19
CA THR A 20 3.61 -17.79 -13.57
C THR A 20 3.85 -16.70 -14.61
N GLU A 21 3.18 -16.83 -15.74
CA GLU A 21 3.22 -15.87 -16.84
C GLU A 21 2.31 -14.66 -16.62
N LEU A 22 2.77 -13.52 -17.08
CA LEU A 22 2.04 -12.25 -17.02
C LEU A 22 1.00 -12.22 -18.15
N ARG A 23 -0.26 -11.96 -17.84
CA ARG A 23 -1.32 -11.80 -18.84
C ARG A 23 -1.64 -10.30 -19.01
N PRO A 24 -1.29 -9.68 -20.14
CA PRO A 24 -1.65 -8.29 -20.41
C PRO A 24 -3.16 -8.11 -20.39
N LEU A 25 -3.62 -6.96 -19.89
CA LEU A 25 -5.01 -6.55 -19.99
C LEU A 25 -5.15 -5.53 -21.11
N SER A 26 -6.11 -5.76 -22.02
CA SER A 26 -6.43 -4.78 -23.06
C SER A 26 -6.88 -3.48 -22.39
N SER A 27 -6.14 -2.40 -22.63
CA SER A 27 -6.65 -1.05 -22.41
C SER A 27 -7.74 -0.80 -23.46
N GLU A 28 -8.92 -0.32 -23.06
CA GLU A 28 -9.85 0.23 -24.05
C GLU A 28 -9.17 1.41 -24.75
N PRO A 29 -9.40 1.62 -26.07
CA PRO A 29 -8.82 2.72 -26.82
C PRO A 29 -9.18 4.04 -26.11
N HIS A 30 -8.16 4.72 -25.61
CA HIS A 30 -8.33 5.93 -24.83
C HIS A 30 -8.98 7.00 -25.72
N ASN A 31 -10.21 7.43 -25.36
CA ASN A 31 -10.96 8.51 -26.02
C ASN A 31 -10.33 9.90 -25.79
N GLY A 32 -9.06 10.09 -26.15
CA GLY A 32 -8.39 11.39 -26.24
C GLY A 32 -8.20 12.17 -24.93
N ARG A 33 -8.64 11.66 -23.77
CA ARG A 33 -8.30 12.20 -22.45
C ARG A 33 -7.21 11.35 -21.81
N MET A 34 -5.96 11.72 -22.06
CA MET A 34 -4.80 11.24 -21.32
C MET A 34 -4.97 11.61 -19.84
N TYR A 35 -5.18 10.61 -18.99
CA TYR A 35 -5.05 10.81 -17.55
C TYR A 35 -3.55 10.81 -17.25
N SER A 36 -3.00 11.96 -16.89
CA SER A 36 -1.71 12.05 -16.21
C SER A 36 -1.86 11.27 -14.92
N TYR A 37 -1.34 10.05 -14.93
CA TYR A 37 -1.31 9.19 -13.76
C TYR A 37 -0.59 9.93 -12.63
N GLY A 38 -0.91 9.57 -11.38
CA GLY A 38 -0.16 10.00 -10.19
C GLY A 38 1.29 9.52 -10.28
N GLY A 39 2.04 10.19 -11.14
CA GLY A 39 3.37 9.90 -11.51
C GLY A 39 3.63 8.73 -12.49
N ILE A 40 2.90 8.60 -13.59
CA ILE A 40 3.28 7.63 -14.65
C ILE A 40 3.17 8.32 -16.02
N LEU A 41 4.24 8.23 -16.81
CA LEU A 41 4.27 8.73 -18.18
C LEU A 41 3.28 7.93 -19.05
N PRO A 42 2.65 8.57 -20.06
CA PRO A 42 1.91 7.84 -21.09
C PRO A 42 2.79 6.73 -21.68
N ASP A 43 2.23 5.53 -21.86
CA ASP A 43 2.90 4.30 -22.36
C ASP A 43 3.83 3.55 -21.38
N SER A 44 4.00 3.99 -20.13
CA SER A 44 4.97 3.36 -19.19
C SER A 44 4.47 2.15 -18.38
N GLY A 45 3.65 1.30 -19.01
CA GLY A 45 3.33 -0.04 -18.52
C GLY A 45 1.86 -0.37 -18.63
N GLU A 46 1.52 -1.30 -19.53
CA GLU A 46 0.14 -1.81 -19.62
C GLU A 46 -0.21 -2.58 -18.34
N PRO A 47 -1.43 -2.42 -17.81
CA PRO A 47 -1.89 -3.22 -16.69
C PRO A 47 -1.92 -4.70 -17.08
N ALA A 48 -1.66 -5.56 -16.11
CA ALA A 48 -1.63 -6.99 -16.33
C ALA A 48 -2.13 -7.76 -15.12
N VAL A 49 -2.35 -9.06 -15.30
CA VAL A 49 -2.71 -9.97 -14.21
C VAL A 49 -1.77 -11.13 -14.12
N LEU A 50 -1.39 -11.44 -12.90
CA LEU A 50 -0.75 -12.68 -12.50
C LEU A 50 -1.79 -13.57 -11.83
N GLU A 51 -1.90 -14.81 -12.31
CA GLU A 51 -2.82 -15.81 -11.77
C GLU A 51 -1.98 -16.99 -11.26
N LEU A 52 -1.99 -17.21 -9.95
CA LEU A 52 -1.26 -18.32 -9.35
C LEU A 52 -1.97 -19.65 -9.64
N PRO A 53 -1.22 -20.77 -9.65
CA PRO A 53 -1.80 -22.11 -9.68
C PRO A 53 -2.83 -22.31 -8.55
N ARG A 54 -3.81 -23.19 -8.79
CA ARG A 54 -4.83 -23.52 -7.77
C ARG A 54 -4.16 -24.07 -6.51
N GLY A 55 -4.63 -23.62 -5.35
CA GLY A 55 -4.09 -24.00 -4.05
C GLY A 55 -2.86 -23.18 -3.61
N VAL A 56 -2.33 -22.31 -4.46
CA VAL A 56 -1.28 -21.36 -4.09
C VAL A 56 -1.88 -19.96 -3.94
N HIS A 57 -1.59 -19.33 -2.80
CA HIS A 57 -2.10 -18.02 -2.44
C HIS A 57 -0.96 -17.00 -2.41
N TRP A 58 -1.26 -15.72 -2.62
CA TRP A 58 -0.30 -14.66 -2.32
C TRP A 58 0.00 -14.66 -0.82
N LEU A 59 1.23 -14.29 -0.43
CA LEU A 59 1.68 -14.34 0.96
C LEU A 59 0.86 -13.47 1.94
N ASN A 60 -0.01 -12.60 1.42
CA ASN A 60 -0.93 -11.75 2.18
C ASN A 60 -2.41 -12.09 1.98
N ASP A 61 -2.72 -13.17 1.26
CA ASP A 61 -4.07 -13.60 0.94
C ASP A 61 -4.54 -14.67 1.93
N THR A 62 -5.71 -14.45 2.53
CA THR A 62 -6.37 -15.39 3.45
C THR A 62 -7.60 -16.05 2.81
N SER A 63 -7.80 -15.87 1.50
CA SER A 63 -8.96 -16.41 0.79
C SER A 63 -8.95 -17.93 0.67
N SER A 64 -10.14 -18.52 0.67
CA SER A 64 -10.32 -19.98 0.62
C SER A 64 -9.95 -20.59 -0.74
N ALA A 65 -9.49 -21.83 -0.71
CA ALA A 65 -8.82 -22.56 -1.79
C ALA A 65 -9.63 -22.83 -3.08
N GLU A 66 -10.86 -22.32 -3.21
CA GLU A 66 -11.74 -22.68 -4.34
C GLU A 66 -11.49 -21.86 -5.62
N SER A 67 -10.89 -20.67 -5.53
CA SER A 67 -10.57 -19.82 -6.69
C SER A 67 -9.06 -19.56 -6.82
N PRO A 68 -8.52 -19.51 -8.06
CA PRO A 68 -7.12 -19.15 -8.26
C PRO A 68 -6.87 -17.72 -7.79
N SER A 69 -5.79 -17.53 -7.02
CA SER A 69 -5.43 -16.23 -6.46
C SER A 69 -4.83 -15.34 -7.55
N ARG A 70 -5.37 -14.13 -7.72
CA ARG A 70 -5.00 -13.19 -8.79
C ARG A 70 -4.42 -11.91 -8.22
N LEU A 71 -3.34 -11.43 -8.84
CA LEU A 71 -2.78 -10.11 -8.58
C LEU A 71 -2.91 -9.24 -9.81
N TYR A 72 -3.58 -8.10 -9.66
CA TYR A 72 -3.54 -7.03 -10.64
C TYR A 72 -2.20 -6.27 -10.51
N VAL A 73 -1.39 -6.35 -11.55
CA VAL A 73 -0.14 -5.61 -11.69
C VAL A 73 -0.48 -4.26 -12.30
N ARG A 74 -0.61 -3.25 -11.45
CA ARG A 74 -0.90 -1.88 -11.87
C ARG A 74 0.33 -1.23 -12.52
N PRO A 75 0.15 -0.25 -13.42
CA PRO A 75 1.27 0.46 -14.06
C PRO A 75 2.30 1.01 -13.05
N ALA A 76 1.83 1.53 -11.91
CA ALA A 76 2.71 2.09 -10.86
C ALA A 76 3.74 1.09 -10.33
N TYR A 77 3.42 -0.20 -10.30
CA TYR A 77 4.36 -1.23 -9.87
C TYR A 77 5.54 -1.39 -10.83
N GLN A 78 5.33 -1.15 -12.12
CA GLN A 78 6.40 -1.30 -13.11
C GLN A 78 7.40 -0.15 -12.97
N VAL A 79 6.91 1.08 -12.84
CA VAL A 79 7.76 2.26 -12.68
C VAL A 79 8.46 2.26 -11.32
N LEU A 80 7.75 1.94 -10.23
CA LEU A 80 8.37 1.82 -8.89
C LEU A 80 9.45 0.75 -8.85
N LEU A 81 9.21 -0.41 -9.50
CA LEU A 81 10.22 -1.46 -9.59
C LEU A 81 11.48 -0.95 -10.31
N LEU A 82 11.31 -0.26 -11.44
CA LEU A 82 12.43 0.27 -12.22
C LEU A 82 13.24 1.29 -11.41
N LEU A 83 12.57 2.25 -10.75
CA LEU A 83 13.23 3.27 -9.92
C LEU A 83 13.94 2.63 -8.72
N ALA A 84 13.29 1.70 -8.03
CA ALA A 84 13.86 1.01 -6.88
C ALA A 84 15.11 0.23 -7.27
N MET A 85 15.03 -0.57 -8.36
CA MET A 85 16.15 -1.37 -8.85
C MET A 85 17.31 -0.49 -9.34
N ALA A 86 17.02 0.56 -10.11
CA ALA A 86 18.04 1.49 -10.58
C ALA A 86 18.81 2.15 -9.42
N PHE A 87 18.11 2.48 -8.32
CA PHE A 87 18.75 3.03 -7.14
C PHE A 87 19.60 1.99 -6.40
N VAL A 88 19.07 0.79 -6.09
CA VAL A 88 19.83 -0.20 -5.31
C VAL A 88 21.00 -0.82 -6.09
N ASP A 89 20.96 -0.80 -7.42
CA ASP A 89 22.02 -1.32 -8.28
C ASP A 89 23.10 -0.28 -8.62
N HIS A 90 22.87 0.99 -8.29
CA HIS A 90 23.80 2.08 -8.62
C HIS A 90 25.19 1.80 -8.04
N THR A 91 26.23 1.82 -8.89
CA THR A 91 27.55 1.27 -8.53
C THR A 91 28.38 2.16 -7.62
N GLU A 92 28.15 3.48 -7.65
CA GLU A 92 29.05 4.49 -7.05
C GLU A 92 28.78 4.82 -5.59
N VAL A 93 27.66 4.37 -5.02
CA VAL A 93 27.32 4.65 -3.61
C VAL A 93 27.39 3.33 -2.84
N PRO A 94 28.09 3.29 -1.69
CA PRO A 94 28.47 2.03 -1.07
C PRO A 94 27.28 1.26 -0.47
N HIS A 95 26.17 1.90 -0.09
CA HIS A 95 25.01 1.19 0.45
C HIS A 95 23.68 1.90 0.18
N HIS A 96 22.70 1.19 -0.39
CA HIS A 96 21.41 1.73 -0.81
C HIS A 96 20.25 1.07 -0.07
N ARG A 97 19.31 1.91 0.35
CA ARG A 97 18.01 1.50 0.85
C ARG A 97 16.93 2.21 0.04
N VAL A 98 15.93 1.48 -0.40
CA VAL A 98 14.69 2.06 -0.93
C VAL A 98 13.59 1.80 0.08
N VAL A 99 12.90 2.86 0.48
CA VAL A 99 11.71 2.77 1.33
C VAL A 99 10.51 3.17 0.50
N ILE A 100 9.55 2.26 0.38
CA ILE A 100 8.30 2.48 -0.33
C ILE A 100 7.19 2.64 0.71
N THR A 101 6.75 3.88 0.87
CA THR A 101 5.71 4.26 1.82
C THR A 101 4.39 4.54 1.10
N GLY A 102 3.38 5.04 1.81
CA GLY A 102 2.08 5.45 1.25
C GLY A 102 0.92 4.94 2.08
N SER A 103 -0.30 5.37 1.77
CA SER A 103 -1.49 5.07 2.58
C SER A 103 -1.69 3.57 2.84
N SER A 104 -2.22 3.25 4.01
CA SER A 104 -2.44 1.85 4.39
C SER A 104 -3.42 1.19 3.41
N GLY A 105 -3.07 0.04 2.86
CA GLY A 105 -3.96 -0.71 1.96
C GLY A 105 -3.90 -0.30 0.49
N THR A 106 -2.87 0.44 0.05
CA THR A 106 -2.63 0.78 -1.37
C THR A 106 -1.87 -0.29 -2.17
N GLY A 107 -1.55 -1.45 -1.56
CA GLY A 107 -0.91 -2.58 -2.23
C GLY A 107 0.61 -2.65 -2.13
N LYS A 108 1.23 -2.07 -1.10
CA LYS A 108 2.69 -2.17 -0.90
C LYS A 108 3.19 -3.60 -0.70
N THR A 109 2.52 -4.41 0.12
CA THR A 109 2.89 -5.83 0.33
C THR A 109 2.77 -6.63 -0.98
N SER A 110 1.73 -6.39 -1.77
CA SER A 110 1.57 -7.00 -3.10
C SER A 110 2.66 -6.55 -4.08
N PHE A 111 3.13 -5.30 -3.97
CA PHE A 111 4.28 -4.82 -4.74
C PHE A 111 5.56 -5.60 -4.41
N LEU A 112 5.85 -5.91 -3.14
CA LEU A 112 7.00 -6.75 -2.79
C LEU A 112 6.86 -8.19 -3.34
N SER A 113 5.65 -8.74 -3.38
CA SER A 113 5.40 -10.03 -4.04
C SER A 113 5.70 -9.96 -5.54
N TRP A 114 5.34 -8.85 -6.20
CA TRP A 114 5.72 -8.56 -7.58
C TRP A 114 7.24 -8.42 -7.76
N MET A 115 7.93 -7.75 -6.83
CA MET A 115 9.39 -7.67 -6.84
C MET A 115 10.05 -9.04 -6.71
N LEU A 116 9.56 -9.89 -5.79
CA LEU A 116 10.05 -11.24 -5.62
C LEU A 116 9.98 -12.01 -6.93
N ARG A 117 8.84 -11.95 -7.63
CA ARG A 117 8.67 -12.54 -8.97
C ARG A 117 9.73 -12.02 -9.94
N HIS A 118 9.93 -10.72 -10.01
CA HIS A 118 10.93 -10.12 -10.90
C HIS A 118 12.33 -10.66 -10.62
N LEU A 119 12.77 -10.64 -9.36
CA LEU A 119 14.09 -11.10 -8.93
C LEU A 119 14.32 -12.59 -9.22
N ARG A 120 13.29 -13.42 -9.03
CA ARG A 120 13.36 -14.87 -9.32
C ARG A 120 13.50 -15.18 -10.81
N ARG A 121 13.14 -14.25 -11.69
CA ARG A 121 13.16 -14.44 -13.15
C ARG A 121 14.32 -13.72 -13.85
N LEU A 122 15.25 -13.13 -13.09
CA LEU A 122 16.51 -12.63 -13.65
C LEU A 122 17.35 -13.81 -14.16
N ASP A 123 18.19 -13.58 -15.17
CA ASP A 123 19.13 -14.60 -15.70
C ASP A 123 20.03 -15.20 -14.61
N LYS A 124 20.35 -14.37 -13.60
CA LYS A 124 21.10 -14.76 -12.40
C LYS A 124 20.32 -14.29 -11.17
N PRO A 125 19.38 -15.10 -10.64
CA PRO A 125 18.62 -14.72 -9.46
C PRO A 125 19.53 -14.49 -8.24
N PRO A 126 19.36 -13.37 -7.52
CA PRO A 126 20.12 -13.13 -6.29
C PRO A 126 19.67 -14.05 -5.16
N VAL A 127 20.45 -14.10 -4.09
CA VAL A 127 19.95 -14.57 -2.79
C VAL A 127 19.00 -13.52 -2.25
N ILE A 128 17.84 -13.93 -1.76
CA ILE A 128 16.84 -13.01 -1.20
C ILE A 128 16.67 -13.35 0.27
N VAL A 129 16.85 -12.36 1.15
CA VAL A 129 16.36 -12.46 2.52
C VAL A 129 14.98 -11.80 2.55
N LEU A 130 13.96 -12.56 2.94
CA LEU A 130 12.56 -12.14 2.94
C LEU A 130 12.08 -11.99 4.39
N ASP A 131 11.59 -10.80 4.72
CA ASP A 131 10.92 -10.49 5.98
C ASP A 131 9.52 -9.92 5.66
N MET A 132 8.51 -10.79 5.65
CA MET A 132 7.15 -10.44 5.20
C MET A 132 6.12 -11.39 5.80
N ALA A 133 4.91 -10.90 6.09
CA ALA A 133 3.77 -11.73 6.47
C ALA A 133 4.06 -12.66 7.67
N GLY A 134 4.87 -12.16 8.61
CA GLY A 134 5.35 -12.93 9.76
C GLY A 134 6.51 -13.89 9.47
N PHE A 135 6.75 -14.25 8.20
CA PHE A 135 7.87 -15.10 7.78
C PHE A 135 9.19 -14.33 7.76
N PHE A 136 10.26 -14.98 8.22
CA PHE A 136 11.63 -14.54 8.03
C PHE A 136 12.46 -15.71 7.49
N GLY A 137 13.10 -15.53 6.34
CA GLY A 137 13.81 -16.62 5.69
C GLY A 137 14.69 -16.18 4.54
N ARG A 138 15.50 -17.12 4.06
CA ARG A 138 16.35 -16.97 2.87
C ARG A 138 15.76 -17.77 1.73
N ILE A 139 15.76 -17.18 0.55
CA ILE A 139 15.50 -17.81 -0.74
C ILE A 139 16.82 -17.84 -1.50
N ALA A 140 17.37 -19.03 -1.73
CA ALA A 140 18.61 -19.20 -2.48
C ALA A 140 18.41 -18.89 -3.97
N SER A 141 19.50 -18.71 -4.71
CA SER A 141 19.45 -18.41 -6.15
C SER A 141 18.73 -19.50 -6.96
N ASP A 142 18.79 -20.76 -6.54
CA ASP A 142 18.05 -21.87 -7.14
C ASP A 142 16.54 -21.91 -6.77
N GLY A 143 16.11 -21.10 -5.81
CA GLY A 143 14.72 -21.02 -5.33
C GLY A 143 14.47 -21.75 -4.02
N GLY A 144 15.46 -22.44 -3.45
CA GLY A 144 15.30 -23.13 -2.17
C GLY A 144 15.05 -22.16 -1.01
N VAL A 145 13.96 -22.40 -0.27
CA VAL A 145 13.54 -21.58 0.87
C VAL A 145 14.05 -22.19 2.18
N THR A 146 14.57 -21.35 3.07
CA THR A 146 15.01 -21.72 4.41
C THR A 146 14.50 -20.70 5.41
N ALA A 147 13.65 -21.12 6.34
CA ALA A 147 13.23 -20.26 7.45
C ALA A 147 14.41 -19.97 8.40
N GLY A 148 14.34 -18.82 9.06
CA GLY A 148 15.28 -18.46 10.10
C GLY A 148 14.63 -17.63 11.19
N THR A 149 15.48 -17.16 12.10
CA THR A 149 15.08 -16.32 13.22
C THR A 149 15.64 -14.92 13.03
N ARG A 150 14.76 -13.91 13.13
CA ARG A 150 15.14 -12.49 13.05
C ARG A 150 16.23 -12.17 14.08
N GLY A 151 17.20 -11.35 13.69
CA GLY A 151 18.33 -10.96 14.54
C GLY A 151 19.48 -11.98 14.65
N SER A 152 19.26 -13.26 14.33
CA SER A 152 20.31 -14.30 14.45
C SER A 152 20.62 -15.03 13.16
N SER A 153 19.63 -15.27 12.30
CA SER A 153 19.83 -16.00 11.03
C SER A 153 20.22 -15.05 9.89
N PHE A 154 20.96 -15.59 8.91
CA PHE A 154 21.36 -14.91 7.66
C PHE A 154 22.16 -13.61 7.85
N GLN A 155 22.82 -13.46 8.99
CA GLN A 155 23.64 -12.28 9.31
C GLN A 155 24.74 -12.05 8.27
N GLN A 156 25.32 -13.12 7.73
CA GLN A 156 26.35 -13.02 6.70
C GLN A 156 25.76 -12.45 5.41
N GLU A 157 24.62 -12.98 4.94
CA GLU A 157 23.93 -12.50 3.75
C GLU A 157 23.50 -11.03 3.90
N LEU A 158 23.02 -10.62 5.08
CA LEU A 158 22.60 -9.25 5.37
C LEU A 158 23.77 -8.26 5.52
N ALA A 159 24.87 -8.70 6.13
CA ALA A 159 26.09 -7.88 6.30
C ALA A 159 26.97 -7.84 5.03
N THR A 160 26.63 -8.65 4.01
CA THR A 160 27.38 -8.71 2.76
C THR A 160 27.18 -7.42 1.97
N ALA A 161 28.27 -6.68 1.77
CA ALA A 161 28.31 -5.53 0.85
C ALA A 161 28.33 -5.95 -0.63
N SER A 162 28.42 -7.25 -0.91
CA SER A 162 28.30 -7.77 -2.27
C SER A 162 26.86 -7.61 -2.77
N ARG A 163 26.73 -7.23 -4.05
CA ARG A 163 25.43 -7.05 -4.71
C ARG A 163 24.66 -8.36 -4.96
N SER A 164 25.14 -9.51 -4.50
CA SER A 164 24.47 -10.81 -4.69
C SER A 164 23.25 -11.04 -3.80
N THR A 165 23.05 -10.23 -2.76
CA THR A 165 21.92 -10.36 -1.83
C THR A 165 20.96 -9.17 -1.96
N VAL A 166 19.65 -9.45 -1.97
CA VAL A 166 18.57 -8.47 -1.80
C VAL A 166 17.81 -8.77 -0.52
N TYR A 167 17.59 -7.75 0.30
CA TYR A 167 16.73 -7.81 1.48
C TYR A 167 15.39 -7.16 1.17
N LEU A 168 14.31 -7.95 1.20
CA LEU A 168 12.93 -7.49 1.02
C LEU A 168 12.23 -7.52 2.38
N CYS A 169 11.76 -6.36 2.84
CA CYS A 169 11.19 -6.19 4.18
C CYS A 169 9.85 -5.47 4.16
N ASP A 170 8.85 -6.02 4.87
CA ASP A 170 7.58 -5.35 5.17
C ASP A 170 7.52 -4.99 6.66
N THR A 171 7.70 -3.70 6.98
CA THR A 171 7.82 -3.26 8.38
C THR A 171 6.52 -3.34 9.16
N THR A 172 5.38 -3.62 8.52
CA THR A 172 4.11 -3.85 9.22
C THR A 172 4.12 -5.08 10.13
N TRP A 173 5.21 -5.85 10.10
CA TRP A 173 5.41 -7.07 10.88
C TRP A 173 6.64 -7.02 11.78
N THR A 174 7.34 -5.89 11.84
CA THR A 174 8.63 -5.75 12.54
C THR A 174 8.57 -4.80 13.74
N GLU A 175 7.37 -4.36 14.15
CA GLU A 175 7.15 -3.27 15.12
C GLU A 175 7.70 -3.55 16.53
N ASP A 176 7.92 -4.82 16.91
CA ASP A 176 8.36 -5.21 18.25
C ASP A 176 9.83 -5.66 18.34
N ILE A 177 10.63 -5.46 17.30
CA ILE A 177 11.99 -5.98 17.26
C ILE A 177 12.97 -4.81 17.30
N GLU A 178 13.52 -4.54 18.48
CA GLU A 178 14.80 -3.83 18.60
C GLU A 178 15.83 -4.63 17.79
N TYR A 179 16.03 -4.24 16.53
CA TYR A 179 16.98 -4.89 15.65
C TYR A 179 18.39 -4.56 16.15
N SER A 180 18.90 -5.43 17.01
CA SER A 180 20.27 -5.45 17.51
C SER A 180 21.19 -6.31 16.62
N GLY A 181 20.74 -6.60 15.40
CA GLY A 181 21.50 -7.31 14.38
C GLY A 181 22.62 -6.47 13.74
N PRO A 182 23.48 -7.09 12.93
CA PRO A 182 24.58 -6.39 12.26
C PRO A 182 24.07 -5.31 11.31
N ASP A 183 24.93 -4.33 11.02
CA ASP A 183 24.74 -3.29 10.01
C ASP A 183 24.34 -3.92 8.66
N ILE A 184 23.11 -3.66 8.20
CA ILE A 184 22.55 -4.25 6.98
C ILE A 184 23.17 -3.55 5.78
N ARG A 185 23.98 -4.28 5.01
CA ARG A 185 24.71 -3.77 3.83
C ARG A 185 24.22 -4.34 2.50
N ALA A 186 23.34 -5.34 2.54
CA ALA A 186 22.67 -5.87 1.36
C ALA A 186 21.79 -4.81 0.68
N ARG A 187 21.51 -5.00 -0.61
CA ARG A 187 20.54 -4.16 -1.35
C ARG A 187 19.18 -4.26 -0.66
N THR A 188 18.73 -3.17 -0.05
CA THR A 188 17.58 -3.23 0.85
C THR A 188 16.39 -2.51 0.25
N ILE A 189 15.25 -3.19 0.20
CA ILE A 189 13.97 -2.63 -0.25
C ILE A 189 12.93 -2.92 0.82
N VAL A 190 12.38 -1.83 1.35
CA VAL A 190 11.48 -1.84 2.48
C VAL A 190 10.14 -1.29 2.03
N VAL A 191 9.04 -1.92 2.44
CA VAL A 191 7.74 -1.26 2.44
C VAL A 191 7.35 -0.91 3.87
N SER A 192 6.85 0.30 4.06
CA SER A 192 6.44 0.80 5.37
C SER A 192 5.09 1.51 5.30
N PRO A 193 4.29 1.50 6.37
CA PRO A 193 3.23 2.48 6.52
C PRO A 193 3.82 3.89 6.66
N PRO A 194 3.02 4.94 6.43
CA PRO A 194 3.45 6.32 6.59
C PRO A 194 4.03 6.59 7.98
N MET A 195 3.37 6.03 8.99
CA MET A 195 3.66 6.22 10.42
C MET A 195 5.00 5.61 10.88
N HIS A 196 5.54 4.67 10.10
CA HIS A 196 6.82 4.01 10.41
C HIS A 196 7.94 4.46 9.46
N THR A 197 7.66 5.45 8.60
CA THR A 197 8.69 6.06 7.73
C THR A 197 9.51 7.05 8.54
N VAL A 198 9.97 6.63 9.72
CA VAL A 198 11.02 7.33 10.44
C VAL A 198 12.31 6.78 9.87
N MET A 199 12.88 7.50 8.92
CA MET A 199 14.25 7.27 8.49
C MET A 199 15.12 7.24 9.76
N SER A 200 15.89 6.17 9.94
CA SER A 200 16.98 6.15 10.90
C SER A 200 17.86 7.36 10.60
N THR A 201 17.69 8.42 11.38
CA THR A 201 18.56 9.59 11.42
C THR A 201 19.69 9.36 12.39
N SER A 202 20.04 8.09 12.68
CA SER A 202 21.22 7.83 13.49
C SER A 202 22.39 8.51 12.77
N PRO A 203 23.19 9.34 13.46
CA PRO A 203 24.38 9.95 12.86
C PRO A 203 25.41 8.90 12.40
N THR A 204 25.21 7.62 12.76
CA THR A 204 25.99 6.48 12.31
C THR A 204 25.38 5.73 11.11
N ASP A 205 24.17 6.06 10.67
CA ASP A 205 23.54 5.44 9.50
C ASP A 205 24.17 6.01 8.22
N THR A 206 25.01 5.20 7.59
CA THR A 206 25.72 5.57 6.35
C THR A 206 24.95 5.19 5.09
N MET A 207 23.75 4.61 5.22
CA MET A 207 22.93 4.16 4.10
C MET A 207 22.27 5.34 3.39
N ARG A 208 22.50 5.48 2.08
CA ARG A 208 21.67 6.38 1.29
C ARG A 208 20.29 5.78 1.13
N THR A 209 19.28 6.51 1.58
CA THR A 209 17.88 6.09 1.53
C THR A 209 17.12 6.91 0.49
N LEU A 210 16.51 6.23 -0.48
CA LEU A 210 15.51 6.81 -1.37
C LEU A 210 14.14 6.47 -0.82
N VAL A 211 13.30 7.48 -0.62
CA VAL A 211 11.89 7.29 -0.23
C VAL A 211 11.03 7.49 -1.46
N LEU A 212 10.24 6.48 -1.80
CA LEU A 212 9.23 6.51 -2.84
C LEU A 212 7.85 6.30 -2.21
N VAL A 213 6.83 6.92 -2.77
CA VAL A 213 5.46 6.84 -2.27
C VAL A 213 4.61 6.02 -3.24
N MET A 214 3.98 4.97 -2.73
CA MET A 214 2.99 4.19 -3.46
C MET A 214 1.72 5.03 -3.68
N PRO A 215 1.35 5.36 -4.93
CA PRO A 215 0.20 6.20 -5.19
C PRO A 215 -1.11 5.49 -4.82
N LEU A 216 -2.15 6.28 -4.54
CA LEU A 216 -3.51 5.79 -4.46
C LEU A 216 -3.96 5.16 -5.79
N TRP A 217 -4.95 4.29 -5.72
CA TRP A 217 -5.57 3.71 -6.91
C TRP A 217 -6.58 4.68 -7.49
N THR A 218 -6.53 4.86 -8.80
CA THR A 218 -7.59 5.57 -9.53
C THR A 218 -8.85 4.71 -9.60
N MET A 219 -10.01 5.35 -9.80
CA MET A 219 -11.26 4.62 -10.05
C MET A 219 -11.14 3.67 -11.26
N ALA A 220 -10.42 4.07 -12.32
CA ALA A 220 -10.22 3.23 -13.50
C ALA A 220 -9.39 1.97 -13.19
N GLU A 221 -8.32 2.10 -12.40
CA GLU A 221 -7.55 0.94 -11.94
C GLU A 221 -8.38 0.03 -11.04
N LEU A 222 -9.18 0.61 -10.15
CA LEU A 222 -10.07 -0.17 -9.27
C LEU A 222 -11.12 -0.92 -10.07
N GLU A 223 -11.75 -0.32 -11.07
CA GLU A 223 -12.75 -0.98 -11.91
C GLU A 223 -12.13 -2.11 -12.78
N THR A 224 -10.93 -1.88 -13.30
CA THR A 224 -10.17 -2.90 -14.04
C THR A 224 -9.78 -4.08 -13.14
N CYS A 225 -9.27 -3.78 -11.94
CA CYS A 225 -8.94 -4.78 -10.94
C CYS A 225 -10.19 -5.52 -10.46
N ARG A 226 -11.30 -4.82 -10.24
CA ARG A 226 -12.60 -5.39 -9.86
C ARG A 226 -13.06 -6.40 -10.90
N SER A 227 -13.18 -5.97 -12.15
CA SER A 227 -13.66 -6.82 -13.26
C SER A 227 -12.77 -8.03 -13.52
N THR A 228 -11.48 -7.97 -13.17
CA THR A 228 -10.54 -9.07 -13.44
C THR A 228 -10.32 -9.99 -12.23
N CYS A 229 -10.20 -9.43 -11.03
CA CYS A 229 -9.82 -10.15 -9.82
C CYS A 229 -10.98 -10.33 -8.82
N TYR A 230 -11.94 -9.40 -8.78
CA TYR A 230 -13.01 -9.36 -7.76
C TYR A 230 -14.43 -9.43 -8.35
N ALA A 231 -14.58 -9.82 -9.62
CA ALA A 231 -15.86 -9.69 -10.34
C ALA A 231 -17.01 -10.46 -9.69
N ARG A 232 -16.69 -11.54 -8.97
CA ARG A 232 -17.65 -12.39 -8.26
C ARG A 232 -18.01 -11.89 -6.87
N SER A 233 -17.12 -11.13 -6.23
CA SER A 233 -17.25 -10.71 -4.83
C SER A 233 -17.63 -9.25 -4.67
N VAL A 234 -17.33 -8.41 -5.66
CA VAL A 234 -17.54 -6.96 -5.60
C VAL A 234 -18.28 -6.46 -6.85
N SER A 235 -19.53 -6.02 -6.64
CA SER A 235 -20.31 -5.33 -7.68
C SER A 235 -19.74 -3.95 -7.96
N GLN A 236 -20.00 -3.42 -9.16
CA GLN A 236 -19.62 -2.05 -9.52
C GLN A 236 -20.22 -1.02 -8.55
N GLU A 237 -21.48 -1.20 -8.16
CA GLU A 237 -22.14 -0.35 -7.15
C GLU A 237 -21.41 -0.37 -5.80
N THR A 238 -21.00 -1.57 -5.35
CA THR A 238 -20.22 -1.70 -4.09
C THR A 238 -18.88 -0.97 -4.19
N LEU A 239 -18.18 -1.08 -5.32
CA LEU A 239 -16.94 -0.33 -5.52
C LEU A 239 -17.17 1.19 -5.48
N LEU A 240 -18.17 1.70 -6.20
CA LEU A 240 -18.49 3.13 -6.22
C LEU A 240 -18.77 3.66 -4.81
N GLU A 241 -19.58 2.92 -4.06
CA GLU A 241 -19.93 3.29 -2.70
C GLU A 241 -18.71 3.29 -1.77
N LEU A 242 -17.91 2.23 -1.76
CA LEU A 242 -16.73 2.15 -0.90
C LEU A 242 -15.64 3.14 -1.32
N TYR A 243 -15.55 3.49 -2.61
CA TYR A 243 -14.65 4.55 -3.09
C TYR A 243 -15.07 5.93 -2.57
N GLN A 244 -16.37 6.20 -2.40
CA GLN A 244 -16.82 7.45 -1.79
C GLN A 244 -16.42 7.56 -0.31
N LEU A 245 -16.25 6.44 0.38
CA LEU A 245 -15.78 6.41 1.77
C LEU A 245 -14.25 6.53 1.83
N TRP A 246 -13.56 5.66 1.10
CA TRP A 246 -12.14 5.35 1.26
C TRP A 246 -11.23 5.82 0.14
N GLY A 247 -11.78 6.45 -0.90
CA GLY A 247 -11.04 6.85 -2.10
C GLY A 247 -10.27 5.67 -2.72
N GLY A 248 -9.02 5.93 -3.12
CA GLY A 248 -8.16 4.98 -3.83
C GLY A 248 -7.51 3.87 -2.99
N VAL A 249 -8.05 3.51 -1.83
CA VAL A 249 -7.47 2.45 -0.97
C VAL A 249 -8.02 1.08 -1.35
N VAL A 250 -7.29 0.35 -2.20
CA VAL A 250 -7.73 -0.95 -2.78
C VAL A 250 -8.16 -1.98 -1.75
N ARG A 251 -7.51 -2.04 -0.58
CA ARG A 251 -7.91 -2.98 0.47
C ARG A 251 -9.34 -2.74 0.93
N LEU A 252 -9.72 -1.49 1.18
CA LEU A 252 -11.03 -1.16 1.74
C LEU A 252 -12.11 -1.02 0.66
N THR A 253 -11.72 -0.87 -0.61
CA THR A 253 -12.67 -0.80 -1.73
C THR A 253 -12.92 -2.13 -2.45
N LEU A 254 -11.94 -3.06 -2.44
CA LEU A 254 -12.05 -4.36 -3.11
C LEU A 254 -11.71 -5.55 -2.19
N GLY A 255 -10.70 -5.40 -1.32
CA GLY A 255 -10.14 -6.51 -0.54
C GLY A 255 -10.89 -6.86 0.75
N THR A 256 -11.76 -5.97 1.24
CA THR A 256 -12.49 -6.12 2.50
C THR A 256 -13.99 -6.26 2.20
N PRO A 257 -14.71 -7.21 2.85
CA PRO A 257 -16.15 -7.31 2.73
C PRO A 257 -16.86 -5.98 3.01
N LYS A 258 -17.87 -5.64 2.21
CA LYS A 258 -18.56 -4.34 2.24
C LYS A 258 -18.94 -3.87 3.66
N GLN A 259 -19.55 -4.75 4.45
CA GLN A 259 -19.99 -4.38 5.80
C GLN A 259 -18.80 -4.12 6.74
N GLU A 260 -17.74 -4.91 6.65
CA GLU A 260 -16.52 -4.70 7.43
C GLU A 260 -15.83 -3.39 7.04
N ALA A 261 -15.75 -3.07 5.74
CA ALA A 261 -15.19 -1.81 5.26
C ALA A 261 -15.99 -0.59 5.75
N ARG A 262 -17.32 -0.70 5.87
CA ARG A 262 -18.16 0.36 6.45
C ARG A 262 -17.96 0.51 7.95
N HIS A 263 -17.93 -0.59 8.70
CA HIS A 263 -17.66 -0.54 10.14
C HIS A 263 -16.30 0.06 10.44
N GLU A 264 -15.28 -0.28 9.65
CA GLU A 264 -13.95 0.29 9.80
C GLU A 264 -13.93 1.79 9.52
N PHE A 265 -14.81 2.28 8.63
CA PHE A 265 -14.90 3.71 8.31
C PHE A 265 -15.46 4.49 9.49
N VAL A 266 -16.55 4.02 10.08
CA VAL A 266 -17.15 4.60 11.28
C VAL A 266 -16.14 4.60 12.43
N ARG A 267 -15.48 3.46 12.67
CA ARG A 267 -14.45 3.34 13.70
C ARG A 267 -13.28 4.31 13.49
N SER A 268 -12.84 4.49 12.24
CA SER A 268 -11.79 5.45 11.92
C SER A 268 -12.23 6.91 12.10
N LEU A 269 -13.50 7.24 11.85
CA LEU A 269 -14.04 8.58 12.13
C LEU A 269 -14.08 8.87 13.63
N GLU A 270 -14.58 7.93 14.42
CA GLU A 270 -14.68 8.05 15.88
C GLU A 270 -13.31 8.17 16.54
N ALA A 271 -12.31 7.50 16.00
CA ALA A 271 -10.95 7.47 16.53
C ALA A 271 -10.08 8.66 16.09
N LEU A 272 -10.56 9.56 15.22
CA LEU A 272 -9.77 10.68 14.70
C LEU A 272 -10.40 12.05 14.99
N PRO A 273 -10.01 12.71 16.10
CA PRO A 273 -10.42 14.09 16.35
C PRO A 273 -9.99 15.03 15.22
N PHE A 274 -10.82 16.00 14.84
CA PHE A 274 -10.51 16.96 13.77
C PHE A 274 -9.18 17.72 13.99
N ALA A 275 -8.85 18.08 15.24
CA ALA A 275 -7.57 18.71 15.56
C ALA A 275 -6.37 17.81 15.19
N SER A 276 -6.50 16.50 15.35
CA SER A 276 -5.51 15.51 14.92
C SER A 276 -5.41 15.45 13.40
N VAL A 277 -6.52 15.56 12.66
CA VAL A 277 -6.52 15.62 11.18
C VAL A 277 -5.63 16.77 10.69
N ILE A 278 -5.83 17.98 11.24
CA ILE A 278 -5.05 19.17 10.88
C ILE A 278 -3.58 18.97 11.19
N ARG A 279 -3.25 18.43 12.38
CA ARG A 279 -1.87 18.17 12.78
C ARG A 279 -1.19 17.17 11.84
N ILE A 280 -1.87 16.09 11.48
CA ILE A 280 -1.33 15.04 10.62
C ILE A 280 -1.12 15.56 9.20
N ILE A 281 -2.08 16.29 8.63
CA ILE A 281 -1.96 16.85 7.28
C ILE A 281 -0.84 17.89 7.20
N ARG A 282 -0.70 18.76 8.21
CA ARG A 282 0.41 19.72 8.30
C ARG A 282 1.79 19.06 8.45
N ASN A 283 1.82 17.84 8.96
CA ASN A 283 3.00 17.00 9.03
C ASN A 283 3.08 16.04 7.85
N ASP A 284 2.54 16.40 6.69
CA ASP A 284 2.69 15.62 5.45
C ASP A 284 2.10 14.20 5.54
N GLY A 285 1.10 13.99 6.40
CA GLY A 285 0.55 12.66 6.65
C GLY A 285 1.46 11.74 7.47
N LEU A 286 2.62 12.24 7.91
CA LEU A 286 3.58 11.52 8.73
C LEU A 286 3.24 11.71 10.21
N VAL A 287 2.85 10.62 10.86
CA VAL A 287 2.65 10.56 12.31
C VAL A 287 3.96 10.04 12.92
N ARG A 288 4.68 10.86 13.67
CA ARG A 288 5.81 10.36 14.46
C ARG A 288 5.28 9.66 15.70
N MET A 289 5.52 8.36 15.82
CA MET A 289 5.06 7.54 16.96
C MET A 289 5.46 8.09 18.34
N HIS A 290 6.54 8.88 18.43
CA HIS A 290 6.95 9.53 19.69
C HIS A 290 6.22 10.86 19.99
N GLU A 291 5.55 11.48 19.02
CA GLU A 291 4.82 12.75 19.20
C GLU A 291 3.32 12.54 19.51
N PHE A 292 2.83 11.33 19.26
CA PHE A 292 1.46 10.89 19.50
C PHE A 292 1.56 9.70 20.44
N ASP A 293 1.69 9.98 21.73
CA ASP A 293 1.81 9.04 22.84
C ASP A 293 0.99 7.77 22.57
N ALA A 294 1.62 6.72 22.02
CA ALA A 294 1.09 5.46 21.49
C ALA A 294 -0.45 5.29 21.35
N ASP A 295 -1.16 6.28 20.82
CA ASP A 295 -2.63 6.22 20.76
C ASP A 295 -3.02 5.32 19.60
N LEU A 296 -3.31 4.07 19.93
CA LEU A 296 -3.86 3.06 19.02
C LEU A 296 -5.06 3.62 18.23
N GLU A 297 -5.83 4.52 18.85
CA GLU A 297 -6.95 5.23 18.24
C GLU A 297 -6.51 6.13 17.08
N ILE A 298 -5.44 6.92 17.25
CA ILE A 298 -4.92 7.78 16.18
C ILE A 298 -4.39 6.95 15.01
N THR A 299 -3.79 5.79 15.29
CA THR A 299 -3.35 4.83 14.25
C THR A 299 -4.54 4.29 13.45
N ILE A 300 -5.67 4.00 14.11
CA ILE A 300 -6.92 3.58 13.46
C ILE A 300 -7.50 4.72 12.62
N GLY A 301 -7.53 5.93 13.18
CA GLY A 301 -8.09 7.11 12.57
C GLY A 301 -7.35 7.58 11.33
N ALA A 302 -6.02 7.57 11.37
CA ALA A 302 -5.17 8.05 10.27
C ALA A 302 -5.23 7.19 8.99
N ARG A 303 -6.04 6.12 8.97
CA ARG A 303 -6.50 5.47 7.72
C ARG A 303 -7.34 6.41 6.85
N LEU A 304 -7.98 7.42 7.45
CA LEU A 304 -8.68 8.49 6.75
C LEU A 304 -7.73 9.52 6.14
N ILE A 305 -6.41 9.41 6.37
CA ILE A 305 -5.43 10.32 5.79
C ILE A 305 -4.74 9.65 4.60
N HIS A 306 -4.87 10.31 3.47
CA HIS A 306 -4.29 9.92 2.21
C HIS A 306 -3.01 10.68 1.94
N ILE A 307 -1.98 9.95 1.52
CA ILE A 307 -0.73 10.53 1.06
C ILE A 307 -0.72 10.55 -0.46
N HIS A 308 -0.37 11.70 -1.00
CA HIS A 308 -0.36 11.99 -2.42
C HIS A 308 1.07 12.06 -2.95
N VAL A 309 1.18 11.79 -4.24
CA VAL A 309 2.44 11.83 -4.99
C VAL A 309 2.42 12.95 -6.00
N ASP A 310 3.61 13.43 -6.35
CA ASP A 310 3.75 14.41 -7.41
C ASP A 310 3.25 13.86 -8.75
N SER A 311 2.69 14.77 -9.55
CA SER A 311 2.14 14.45 -10.87
C SER A 311 3.21 14.11 -11.93
N ASP A 312 4.49 14.26 -11.61
CA ASP A 312 5.62 14.25 -12.54
C ASP A 312 6.32 12.88 -12.68
N SER A 313 5.82 11.84 -12.02
CA SER A 313 6.37 10.46 -12.10
C SER A 313 7.62 10.19 -11.30
N THR A 314 7.93 11.08 -10.36
CA THR A 314 9.03 10.88 -9.42
C THR A 314 8.65 10.01 -8.23
N PHE A 315 7.35 9.77 -7.99
CA PHE A 315 6.82 9.08 -6.80
C PHE A 315 7.28 9.75 -5.50
N GLN A 316 7.57 11.05 -5.55
CA GLN A 316 7.88 11.85 -4.39
C GLN A 316 6.61 12.30 -3.69
N PHE A 317 6.75 12.57 -2.40
CA PHE A 317 5.65 13.05 -1.58
C PHE A 317 5.23 14.45 -2.03
N SER A 318 3.94 14.66 -2.28
CA SER A 318 3.39 15.97 -2.67
C SER A 318 2.52 16.62 -1.59
N GLY A 319 1.93 15.83 -0.70
CA GLY A 319 0.97 16.31 0.29
C GLY A 319 0.14 15.20 0.92
N ALA A 320 -0.65 15.57 1.92
CA ALA A 320 -1.64 14.70 2.53
C ALA A 320 -3.03 15.36 2.55
N ALA A 321 -4.08 14.55 2.47
CA ALA A 321 -5.46 15.01 2.46
C ALA A 321 -6.37 13.98 3.16
N VAL A 322 -7.60 14.36 3.47
CA VAL A 322 -8.61 13.42 3.95
C VAL A 322 -9.04 12.50 2.80
N CYS A 323 -9.36 11.24 3.10
CA CYS A 323 -9.57 10.17 2.13
C CYS A 323 -10.73 10.42 1.15
N SER A 324 -11.72 11.20 1.58
CA SER A 324 -12.88 11.57 0.79
C SER A 324 -13.47 12.88 1.28
N SER A 325 -14.24 13.55 0.40
CA SER A 325 -15.03 14.71 0.78
C SER A 325 -16.04 14.37 1.88
N LEU A 326 -16.65 13.18 1.83
CA LEU A 326 -17.58 12.73 2.86
C LEU A 326 -16.89 12.63 4.23
N ALA A 327 -15.74 11.95 4.30
CA ALA A 327 -14.99 11.85 5.55
C ALA A 327 -14.60 13.22 6.08
N CYS A 328 -14.15 14.11 5.20
CA CYS A 328 -13.81 15.48 5.56
C CYS A 328 -15.01 16.21 6.18
N SER A 329 -16.16 16.18 5.51
CA SER A 329 -17.35 16.86 5.99
C SER A 329 -17.92 16.26 7.29
N LEU A 330 -17.79 14.95 7.48
CA LEU A 330 -18.15 14.29 8.75
C LEU A 330 -17.20 14.65 9.89
N LEU A 331 -15.90 14.78 9.61
CA LEU A 331 -14.87 15.15 10.60
C LEU A 331 -14.96 16.63 11.01
N ILE A 332 -15.31 17.52 10.09
CA ILE A 332 -15.45 18.96 10.35
C ILE A 332 -16.60 19.19 11.35
N GLY A 333 -17.66 18.38 11.32
CA GLY A 333 -18.87 18.64 12.09
C GLY A 333 -19.53 19.97 11.69
N SER A 334 -20.81 20.17 12.03
CA SER A 334 -21.55 21.37 11.62
C SER A 334 -21.19 22.63 12.43
N SER A 335 -19.91 22.92 12.70
CA SER A 335 -19.49 24.16 13.36
C SER A 335 -18.86 25.15 12.37
N SER A 336 -19.29 26.42 12.45
CA SER A 336 -18.89 27.48 11.50
C SER A 336 -17.40 27.82 11.55
N GLU A 337 -16.73 27.58 12.69
CA GLU A 337 -15.30 27.86 12.90
C GLU A 337 -14.39 26.80 12.24
N GLN A 338 -14.89 25.57 12.07
CA GLN A 338 -14.15 24.48 11.42
C GLN A 338 -14.28 24.51 9.88
N LEU A 339 -15.30 25.19 9.34
CA LEU A 339 -15.58 25.27 7.90
C LEU A 339 -14.55 26.10 7.11
N GLU A 340 -13.94 27.12 7.71
CA GLU A 340 -12.95 27.99 7.04
C GLU A 340 -11.67 27.24 6.63
N ASN A 341 -11.35 26.11 7.29
CA ASN A 341 -10.20 25.26 6.99
C ASN A 341 -10.48 24.14 5.97
N ALA A 342 -11.72 24.00 5.48
CA ALA A 342 -12.17 22.82 4.72
C ALA A 342 -11.58 22.70 3.30
N ASN A 343 -11.26 23.83 2.66
CA ASN A 343 -10.78 23.85 1.27
C ASN A 343 -9.36 23.28 1.09
N GLU A 344 -8.54 23.27 2.15
CA GLU A 344 -7.18 22.68 2.13
C GLU A 344 -7.20 21.16 2.39
N LEU A 345 -8.30 20.61 2.90
CA LEU A 345 -8.37 19.24 3.42
C LEU A 345 -8.71 18.16 2.37
N VAL A 346 -9.22 18.56 1.21
CA VAL A 346 -9.76 17.63 0.18
C VAL A 346 -9.02 17.75 -1.16
N SER A 347 -8.13 18.73 -1.34
CA SER A 347 -7.40 18.89 -2.60
C SER A 347 -5.99 19.42 -2.38
N PRO A 348 -4.95 18.70 -2.83
CA PRO A 348 -3.68 19.35 -3.14
C PRO A 348 -3.95 20.25 -4.35
N SER A 349 -3.59 21.53 -4.24
CA SER A 349 -3.77 22.58 -5.24
C SER A 349 -3.74 22.07 -6.70
N GLY A 350 -4.91 21.86 -7.33
CA GLY A 350 -4.97 21.65 -8.79
C GLY A 350 -5.99 20.66 -9.39
N CYS A 351 -6.71 19.82 -8.63
CA CYS A 351 -7.64 18.86 -9.25
C CYS A 351 -9.11 19.30 -9.14
N LEU A 352 -9.58 20.07 -10.12
CA LEU A 352 -10.99 20.45 -10.30
C LEU A 352 -11.86 19.21 -10.61
N VAL A 353 -12.35 18.51 -9.59
CA VAL A 353 -13.52 17.64 -9.73
C VAL A 353 -14.74 18.48 -9.40
N VAL A 354 -15.54 18.82 -10.41
CA VAL A 354 -16.74 19.66 -10.29
C VAL A 354 -17.74 19.01 -9.31
N PRO A 355 -18.05 19.63 -8.17
CA PRO A 355 -18.98 19.11 -7.19
C PRO A 355 -20.41 19.40 -7.66
N ARG A 356 -21.09 18.42 -8.27
CA ARG A 356 -22.50 18.61 -8.65
C ARG A 356 -23.51 17.64 -8.05
N ASN A 357 -23.10 16.65 -7.25
CA ASN A 357 -24.04 15.67 -6.68
C ASN A 357 -23.88 15.42 -5.15
N MET A 358 -23.21 16.29 -4.39
CA MET A 358 -22.99 16.04 -2.95
C MET A 358 -24.26 16.17 -2.08
N GLU A 359 -25.26 16.98 -2.47
CA GLU A 359 -26.50 17.16 -1.67
C GLU A 359 -27.39 15.92 -1.63
N VAL A 360 -27.52 15.19 -2.74
CA VAL A 360 -28.37 13.98 -2.82
C VAL A 360 -27.77 12.83 -2.01
N PHE A 361 -26.44 12.72 -2.02
CA PHE A 361 -25.71 11.72 -1.25
C PHE A 361 -25.75 12.00 0.26
N TYR A 362 -25.67 13.28 0.66
CA TYR A 362 -25.80 13.70 2.05
C TYR A 362 -27.15 13.32 2.67
N GLN A 363 -28.24 13.49 1.91
CA GLN A 363 -29.59 13.12 2.35
C GLN A 363 -29.77 11.60 2.46
N GLN A 364 -29.20 10.82 1.55
CA GLN A 364 -29.29 9.36 1.57
C GLN A 364 -28.47 8.73 2.71
N VAL A 365 -27.30 9.28 3.03
CA VAL A 365 -26.45 8.81 4.14
C VAL A 365 -27.07 9.15 5.50
N GLN A 366 -27.71 10.33 5.65
CA GLN A 366 -28.46 10.67 6.87
C GLN A 366 -29.65 9.74 7.11
N GLN A 367 -30.38 9.35 6.06
CA GLN A 367 -31.54 8.47 6.16
C GLN A 367 -31.16 7.02 6.51
N VAL A 368 -29.97 6.56 6.12
CA VAL A 368 -29.49 5.19 6.40
C VAL A 368 -28.81 5.06 7.78
N LEU A 369 -28.21 6.14 8.29
CA LEU A 369 -27.49 6.12 9.58
C LEU A 369 -28.35 6.51 10.79
N PHE A 370 -29.44 7.27 10.61
CA PHE A 370 -30.19 7.85 11.74
C PHE A 370 -31.67 7.44 11.86
N ASP A 371 -32.26 6.72 10.91
CA ASP A 371 -33.66 6.22 11.01
C ASP A 371 -33.75 4.72 11.37
N ARG A 372 -33.11 4.35 12.49
CA ARG A 372 -33.53 3.19 13.30
C ARG A 372 -33.76 3.64 14.73
N ASP A 373 -34.89 4.30 14.95
CA ASP A 373 -35.77 4.07 16.11
C ASP A 373 -36.92 5.09 16.10
N SER A 374 -38.02 4.72 15.44
CA SER A 374 -39.37 5.11 15.84
C SER A 374 -40.39 4.26 15.08
N ALA A 375 -40.44 2.99 15.42
CA ALA A 375 -41.57 2.14 15.07
C ALA A 375 -41.91 1.21 16.25
N THR A 376 -42.73 1.73 17.14
CA THR A 376 -43.72 0.93 17.86
C THR A 376 -45.01 1.75 17.97
N PRO A 377 -46.16 1.08 17.88
CA PRO A 377 -47.34 1.50 17.11
C PRO A 377 -48.10 2.71 17.65
#